data_AF-A0A0G1YR73-F1
#
_entry.id   AF-A0A0G1YR73-F1
#
_cell.length_a   1.000
_cell.length_b   1.000
_cell.length_c   1.000
_cell.angle_alpha   90.00
_cell.angle_beta   90.00
_cell.angle_gamma   90.00
#
_symmetry.space_group_name_H-M   'P 1'
#
loop_
_entity.id
_entity.type
_entity.pdbx_description
1 polymer ?
#
loop_
_entity_poly.entity_id
_entity_poly.type
_entity_poly.pdbx_seq_one_letter_code
_entity_poly.pdbx_strand_id
1 'polypeptide(L)'
;MDDVDGKHLPPPPDLAQVDATIEGIDANGNGIRDDVEFAIFEKYPNDIKIRAATLQYAKALQQGLTQVTNSGTWIAASQQEERSLRCILENVSQTSISKWSEIREEVRESMLNTSMRTKKYEELSKYQTSFSLLEDDNCDPTS
;
A
#
# COMPACT_ATOMS: atom_id res chain seq x y z
N MET A 1 -15.47 -1.11 1.38
CA MET A 1 -16.35 -1.50 0.26
C MET A 1 -16.61 -0.30 -0.61
N ASP A 2 -17.03 0.83 -0.05
CA ASP A 2 -17.24 2.05 -0.84
C ASP A 2 -15.94 2.61 -1.45
N ASP A 3 -14.82 2.48 -0.74
CA ASP A 3 -13.49 2.85 -1.25
C ASP A 3 -13.08 1.94 -2.40
N VAL A 4 -13.16 0.61 -2.25
CA VAL A 4 -12.95 -0.38 -3.33
C VAL A 4 -13.88 -0.19 -4.55
N ASP A 5 -15.14 0.17 -4.33
CA ASP A 5 -16.12 0.46 -5.40
C ASP A 5 -15.83 1.79 -6.11
N GLY A 6 -14.93 2.62 -5.57
CA GLY A 6 -14.55 3.93 -6.10
C GLY A 6 -15.56 5.03 -5.80
N LYS A 7 -16.48 4.81 -4.86
CA LYS A 7 -17.50 5.81 -4.47
C LYS A 7 -16.89 6.98 -3.71
N HIS A 8 -15.74 6.78 -3.08
CA HIS A 8 -14.98 7.82 -2.38
C HIS A 8 -13.65 8.14 -3.06
N LEU A 9 -13.53 7.86 -4.37
CA LEU A 9 -12.35 8.26 -5.11
C LEU A 9 -12.09 9.76 -4.90
N PRO A 10 -10.85 10.15 -4.57
CA PRO A 10 -10.51 11.55 -4.41
C PRO A 10 -10.68 12.29 -5.75
N PRO A 11 -10.71 13.63 -5.76
CA PRO A 11 -10.60 14.36 -7.02
C PRO A 11 -9.28 14.01 -7.71
N PRO A 12 -9.20 14.10 -9.05
CA PRO A 12 -7.96 13.83 -9.78
C PRO A 12 -6.78 14.62 -9.17
N PRO A 13 -5.67 13.96 -8.87
CA PRO A 13 -4.58 14.57 -8.14
C PRO A 13 -3.90 15.67 -8.96
N ASP A 14 -3.56 16.78 -8.30
CA ASP A 14 -2.69 17.80 -8.90
C ASP A 14 -1.24 17.31 -8.87
N LEU A 15 -0.73 16.91 -10.03
CA LEU A 15 0.62 16.37 -10.20
C LEU A 15 1.73 17.33 -9.71
N ALA A 16 1.47 18.65 -9.63
CA ALA A 16 2.43 19.58 -9.08
C ALA A 16 2.57 19.48 -7.55
N GLN A 17 1.56 18.93 -6.87
CA GLN A 17 1.48 18.89 -5.41
C GLN A 17 1.66 17.48 -4.83
N VAL A 18 1.37 16.42 -5.61
CA VAL A 18 1.49 15.03 -5.13
C VAL A 18 2.88 14.68 -4.63
N ASP A 19 3.93 15.25 -5.23
CA ASP A 19 5.33 14.93 -4.92
C ASP A 19 6.01 15.94 -3.98
N ALA A 20 5.26 16.92 -3.47
CA ALA A 20 5.80 17.97 -2.61
C ALA A 20 6.28 17.45 -1.24
N THR A 21 5.70 16.35 -0.74
CA THR A 21 6.00 15.77 0.57
C THR A 21 6.13 14.25 0.49
N ILE A 22 6.67 13.65 1.56
CA ILE A 22 6.74 12.18 1.69
C ILE A 22 5.33 11.61 1.77
N GLU A 23 4.47 12.23 2.58
CA GLU A 23 3.08 11.87 2.80
C GLU A 23 2.24 11.99 1.52
N GLY A 24 2.51 12.99 0.68
CA GLY A 24 1.68 13.34 -0.47
C GLY A 24 0.28 13.84 -0.06
N ILE A 25 -0.67 13.73 -0.99
CA ILE A 25 -2.07 14.13 -0.79
C ILE A 25 -2.91 12.88 -0.57
N ASP A 26 -3.73 12.89 0.48
CA ASP A 26 -4.77 11.92 0.81
C ASP A 26 -6.04 12.72 1.14
N ALA A 27 -6.83 13.05 0.10
CA ALA A 27 -7.94 13.99 0.22
C ALA A 27 -9.18 13.38 0.89
N ASN A 28 -9.36 12.06 0.75
CA ASN A 28 -10.48 11.32 1.36
C ASN A 28 -10.13 10.75 2.75
N GLY A 29 -8.86 10.83 3.17
CA GLY A 29 -8.40 10.41 4.50
C GLY A 29 -8.38 8.89 4.68
N ASN A 30 -8.31 8.12 3.60
CA ASN A 30 -8.33 6.66 3.66
C ASN A 30 -6.96 6.06 4.02
N GLY A 31 -5.91 6.88 4.11
CA GLY A 31 -4.54 6.48 4.41
C GLY A 31 -3.73 6.05 3.18
N ILE A 32 -4.25 6.30 1.98
CA ILE A 32 -3.63 6.03 0.69
C ILE A 32 -3.45 7.38 -0.01
N ARG A 33 -2.35 7.55 -0.73
CA ARG A 33 -2.16 8.76 -1.52
C ARG A 33 -3.09 8.74 -2.74
N ASP A 34 -3.68 9.87 -3.05
CA ASP A 34 -4.62 10.01 -4.17
C ASP A 34 -4.01 9.52 -5.50
N ASP A 35 -2.72 9.82 -5.76
CA ASP A 35 -2.01 9.37 -6.98
C ASP A 35 -1.95 7.84 -7.12
N VAL A 36 -1.73 7.16 -5.99
CA VAL A 36 -1.63 5.70 -5.94
C VAL A 36 -3.02 5.07 -6.01
N GLU A 37 -4.02 5.65 -5.36
CA GLU A 37 -5.40 5.19 -5.44
C GLU A 37 -5.89 5.23 -6.90
N PHE A 38 -5.71 6.36 -7.59
CA PHE A 38 -6.06 6.48 -9.01
C PHE A 38 -5.33 5.46 -9.89
N ALA A 39 -4.03 5.26 -9.69
CA ALA A 39 -3.25 4.30 -10.47
C ALA A 39 -3.76 2.86 -10.28
N ILE A 40 -4.13 2.48 -9.05
CA ILE A 40 -4.72 1.17 -8.75
C ILE A 40 -6.08 0.99 -9.43
N PHE A 41 -6.93 2.02 -9.41
CA PHE A 41 -8.24 2.00 -10.05
C PHE A 41 -8.16 1.90 -11.58
N GLU A 42 -7.25 2.65 -12.20
CA GLU A 42 -7.02 2.61 -13.64
C GLU A 42 -6.50 1.24 -14.09
N LYS A 43 -5.65 0.61 -13.26
CA LYS A 43 -5.03 -0.67 -13.58
C LYS A 43 -5.93 -1.87 -13.35
N TYR A 44 -6.76 -1.84 -12.31
CA TYR A 44 -7.65 -2.94 -11.94
C TYR A 44 -9.13 -2.56 -12.01
N PRO A 45 -9.65 -2.03 -13.14
CA PRO A 45 -10.99 -1.44 -13.22
C PRO A 45 -12.13 -2.47 -13.11
N ASN A 46 -11.84 -3.74 -13.36
CA ASN A 46 -12.83 -4.84 -13.31
C ASN A 46 -12.46 -5.95 -12.32
N ASP A 47 -11.36 -5.80 -11.56
CA ASP A 47 -10.91 -6.79 -10.58
C ASP A 47 -11.00 -6.21 -9.17
N ILE A 48 -12.21 -6.25 -8.61
CA ILE A 48 -12.52 -5.67 -7.30
C ILE A 48 -11.66 -6.30 -6.18
N LYS A 49 -11.28 -7.57 -6.33
CA LYS A 49 -10.52 -8.30 -5.31
C LYS A 49 -9.05 -7.92 -5.33
N ILE A 50 -8.43 -7.88 -6.52
CA ILE A 50 -7.07 -7.39 -6.66
C ILE A 50 -7.00 -5.90 -6.28
N ARG A 51 -8.02 -5.11 -6.61
CA ARG A 51 -8.10 -3.70 -6.18
C ARG A 51 -8.11 -3.57 -4.67
N ALA A 52 -8.99 -4.29 -3.96
CA ALA A 52 -9.02 -4.27 -2.49
C ALA A 52 -7.67 -4.66 -1.89
N ALA A 53 -7.07 -5.76 -2.36
CA ALA A 53 -5.79 -6.24 -1.85
C ALA A 53 -4.63 -5.24 -2.10
N THR A 54 -4.63 -4.58 -3.27
CA THR A 54 -3.60 -3.58 -3.61
C THR A 54 -3.80 -2.25 -2.88
N LEU A 55 -5.04 -1.82 -2.64
CA LEU A 55 -5.34 -0.66 -1.77
C LEU A 55 -4.87 -0.92 -0.33
N GLN A 56 -5.14 -2.09 0.22
CA GLN A 56 -4.66 -2.49 1.54
C GLN A 56 -3.12 -2.48 1.61
N TYR A 57 -2.45 -2.98 0.57
CA TYR A 57 -0.99 -2.96 0.48
C TYR A 57 -0.42 -1.54 0.36
N ALA A 58 -1.02 -0.69 -0.47
CA ALA A 58 -0.64 0.72 -0.58
C ALA A 58 -0.78 1.45 0.76
N LYS A 59 -1.89 1.24 1.47
CA LYS A 59 -2.12 1.79 2.82
C LYS A 59 -1.05 1.32 3.81
N ALA A 60 -0.72 0.03 3.81
CA ALA A 60 0.33 -0.53 4.67
C ALA A 60 1.70 0.10 4.40
N LEU A 61 2.07 0.25 3.13
CA LEU A 61 3.31 0.91 2.72
C LEU A 61 3.32 2.39 3.14
N GLN A 62 2.21 3.11 2.98
CA GLN A 62 2.09 4.52 3.37
C GLN A 62 2.26 4.70 4.88
N GLN A 63 1.61 3.83 5.68
CA GLN A 63 1.77 3.80 7.13
C GLN A 63 3.22 3.47 7.52
N GLY A 64 3.84 2.49 6.87
CA GLY A 64 5.25 2.16 7.08
C GLY A 64 6.17 3.35 6.83
N LEU A 65 5.93 4.10 5.75
CA LEU A 65 6.74 5.25 5.37
C LEU A 65 6.62 6.44 6.35
N THR A 66 5.43 6.65 6.90
CA THR A 66 5.06 7.86 7.66
C THR A 66 5.03 7.68 9.17
N GLN A 67 4.78 6.48 9.68
CA GLN A 67 4.55 6.23 11.11
C GLN A 67 5.69 5.46 11.81
N VAL A 68 6.62 4.86 11.06
CA VAL A 68 7.74 4.13 11.65
C VAL A 68 8.75 5.10 12.27
N THR A 69 8.87 5.04 13.60
CA THR A 69 9.77 5.89 14.40
C THR A 69 10.67 5.10 15.37
N ASN A 70 10.40 3.81 15.52
CA ASN A 70 11.16 2.86 16.34
C ASN A 70 10.90 1.41 15.88
N SER A 71 11.62 0.44 16.45
CA SER A 71 11.45 -0.97 16.11
C SER A 71 10.04 -1.52 16.38
N GLY A 72 9.33 -1.05 17.40
CA GLY A 72 7.95 -1.47 17.67
C GLY A 72 6.99 -1.05 16.56
N THR A 73 7.07 0.21 16.12
CA THR A 73 6.28 0.70 14.97
C THR A 73 6.69 0.03 13.65
N TRP A 74 7.97 -0.34 13.51
CA TRP A 74 8.45 -1.11 12.35
C TRP A 74 7.81 -2.51 12.32
N ILE A 75 7.77 -3.22 13.45
CA ILE A 75 7.11 -4.53 13.54
C ILE A 75 5.63 -4.43 13.15
N ALA A 76 4.92 -3.43 13.68
CA ALA A 76 3.51 -3.23 13.37
C ALA A 76 3.29 -2.97 11.86
N ALA A 77 4.12 -2.13 11.26
CA ALA A 77 4.07 -1.86 9.82
C ALA A 77 4.39 -3.12 8.99
N SER A 78 5.42 -3.88 9.35
CA SER A 78 5.80 -5.11 8.65
C SER A 78 4.71 -6.18 8.74
N GLN A 79 4.04 -6.33 9.88
CA GLN A 79 2.91 -7.24 10.02
C GLN A 79 1.74 -6.82 9.11
N GLN A 80 1.44 -5.53 9.03
CA GLN A 80 0.37 -5.02 8.16
C GLN A 80 0.73 -5.19 6.67
N GLU A 81 2.00 -4.98 6.32
CA GLU A 81 2.52 -5.23 4.97
C GLU A 81 2.34 -6.70 4.58
N GLU A 82 2.76 -7.63 5.45
CA GLU A 82 2.66 -9.07 5.18
C GLU A 82 1.22 -9.57 5.05
N ARG A 83 0.30 -9.08 5.89
CA ARG A 83 -1.14 -9.39 5.76
C ARG A 83 -1.67 -8.95 4.40
N SER A 84 -1.34 -7.74 3.97
CA SER A 84 -1.78 -7.21 2.68
C SER A 84 -1.21 -7.99 1.49
N LEU A 85 0.06 -8.41 1.58
CA LEU A 85 0.70 -9.25 0.56
C LEU A 85 0.09 -10.65 0.48
N ARG A 86 -0.37 -11.22 1.60
CA ARG A 86 -1.12 -12.48 1.63
C ARG A 86 -2.45 -12.34 0.89
N CYS A 87 -3.12 -11.20 1.05
CA CYS A 87 -4.36 -10.92 0.31
C CYS A 87 -4.15 -10.86 -1.20
N ILE A 88 -3.03 -10.28 -1.65
CA ILE A 88 -2.69 -10.34 -3.08
C ILE A 88 -2.49 -11.81 -3.51
N LEU A 89 -1.77 -12.60 -2.70
CA LEU A 89 -1.49 -14.01 -2.99
C LEU A 89 -2.76 -14.86 -3.11
N GLU A 90 -3.74 -14.64 -2.25
CA GLU A 90 -5.03 -15.35 -2.26
C GLU A 90 -5.91 -15.02 -3.46
N ASN A 91 -5.74 -13.81 -4.02
CA ASN A 91 -6.56 -13.33 -5.13
C ASN A 91 -5.90 -13.52 -6.50
N VAL A 92 -4.61 -13.86 -6.54
CA VAL A 92 -3.98 -14.42 -7.73
C VAL A 92 -4.12 -15.95 -7.74
N SER A 93 -4.00 -16.57 -8.92
CA SER A 93 -3.90 -18.04 -8.98
C SER A 93 -2.71 -18.50 -8.13
N GLN A 94 -2.90 -19.54 -7.31
CA GLN A 94 -1.84 -20.14 -6.46
C GLN A 94 -0.60 -20.58 -7.27
N THR A 95 -0.74 -20.76 -8.58
CA THR A 95 0.34 -21.11 -9.51
C THR A 95 1.10 -19.90 -10.08
N SER A 96 0.69 -18.68 -9.76
CA SER A 96 1.18 -17.45 -10.40
C SER A 96 2.01 -16.59 -9.45
N ILE A 97 3.09 -17.17 -8.92
CA ILE A 97 4.10 -16.45 -8.12
C ILE A 97 4.65 -15.23 -8.87
N SER A 98 4.82 -15.35 -10.19
CA SER A 98 5.24 -14.22 -11.03
C SER A 98 4.23 -13.07 -10.99
N LYS A 99 2.92 -13.36 -11.04
CA LYS A 99 1.89 -12.32 -11.00
C LYS A 99 1.80 -11.68 -9.63
N TRP A 100 1.94 -12.46 -8.55
CA TRP A 100 2.05 -11.91 -7.20
C TRP A 100 3.22 -10.93 -7.08
N SER A 101 4.40 -11.32 -7.57
CA SER A 101 5.60 -10.47 -7.54
C SER A 101 5.44 -9.22 -8.40
N GLU A 102 4.83 -9.33 -9.57
CA GLU A 102 4.52 -8.20 -10.46
C GLU A 102 3.64 -7.17 -9.74
N ILE A 103 2.49 -7.60 -9.18
CA ILE A 103 1.56 -6.71 -8.49
C ILE A 103 2.24 -6.03 -7.29
N ARG A 104 3.03 -6.78 -6.51
CA ARG A 104 3.78 -6.26 -5.36
C ARG A 104 4.72 -5.13 -5.79
N GLU A 105 5.57 -5.38 -6.77
CA GLU A 105 6.56 -4.38 -7.19
C GLU A 105 5.90 -3.15 -7.81
N GLU A 106 4.83 -3.33 -8.58
CA GLU A 106 4.10 -2.20 -9.19
C GLU A 106 3.51 -1.22 -8.16
N VAL A 107 2.87 -1.75 -7.11
CA VAL A 107 2.33 -0.90 -6.04
C VAL A 107 3.48 -0.26 -5.27
N ARG A 108 4.54 -1.02 -4.98
CA ARG A 108 5.72 -0.52 -4.27
C ARG A 108 6.42 0.62 -5.02
N GLU A 109 6.61 0.47 -6.33
CA GLU A 109 7.20 1.50 -7.19
C GLU A 109 6.34 2.75 -7.24
N SER A 110 5.01 2.59 -7.32
CA SER A 110 4.07 3.71 -7.23
C SER A 110 4.17 4.44 -5.87
N MET A 111 4.34 3.68 -4.78
CA MET A 111 4.51 4.23 -3.43
C MET A 111 5.85 4.96 -3.23
N LEU A 112 6.92 4.52 -3.90
CA LEU A 112 8.29 5.05 -3.77
C LEU A 112 8.75 5.84 -5.02
N ASN A 113 7.80 6.39 -5.77
CA ASN A 113 8.01 7.10 -7.04
C ASN A 113 8.86 8.39 -6.98
N THR A 114 9.30 8.83 -5.79
CA THR A 114 10.17 10.01 -5.64
C THR A 114 11.43 9.70 -4.83
N SER A 115 12.51 10.44 -5.11
CA SER A 115 13.76 10.29 -4.38
C SER A 115 13.64 10.55 -2.87
N MET A 116 12.72 11.41 -2.44
CA MET A 116 12.46 11.68 -1.02
C MET A 116 11.85 10.45 -0.34
N ARG A 117 10.89 9.79 -0.98
CA ARG A 117 10.22 8.59 -0.47
C ARG A 117 11.18 7.40 -0.43
N THR A 118 11.98 7.20 -1.47
CA THR A 118 13.01 6.15 -1.49
C THR A 118 14.04 6.34 -0.38
N LYS A 119 14.60 7.55 -0.22
CA LYS A 119 15.54 7.84 0.87
C LYS A 119 14.92 7.63 2.24
N LYS A 120 13.68 8.10 2.44
CA LYS A 120 12.95 7.89 3.69
C LYS A 120 12.82 6.40 3.98
N TYR A 121 12.41 5.60 2.99
CA TYR A 121 12.26 4.16 3.14
C TYR A 121 13.59 3.48 3.53
N GLU A 122 14.71 3.86 2.89
CA GLU A 122 16.05 3.36 3.22
C GLU A 122 16.44 3.68 4.67
N GLU A 123 16.14 4.89 5.15
CA GLU A 123 16.41 5.29 6.53
C GLU A 123 15.65 4.47 7.58
N LEU A 124 14.49 3.88 7.22
CA LEU A 124 13.72 3.03 8.12
C LEU A 124 14.42 1.70 8.44
N SER A 125 15.40 1.28 7.63
CA SER A 125 16.19 0.06 7.87
C SER A 125 16.86 0.04 9.25
N LYS A 126 17.17 1.20 9.83
CA LYS A 126 17.74 1.29 11.19
C LYS A 126 16.82 0.77 12.30
N TYR A 127 15.52 0.65 12.02
CA TYR A 127 14.52 0.12 12.96
C TYR A 127 14.22 -1.37 12.75
N GLN A 128 14.75 -1.96 11.67
CA GLN A 128 14.54 -3.36 11.32
C GLN A 128 14.94 -4.29 12.47
N THR A 129 14.08 -5.25 12.78
CA THR A 129 14.29 -6.25 13.82
C THR A 129 13.58 -7.55 13.44
N SER A 130 13.85 -8.65 14.15
CA SER A 130 13.04 -9.86 13.99
C SER A 130 11.66 -9.68 14.63
N PHE A 131 10.66 -10.35 14.05
CA PHE A 131 9.31 -10.43 14.59
C PHE A 131 8.65 -11.76 14.23
N SER A 132 7.57 -12.08 14.95
CA SER A 132 6.69 -13.20 14.63
C SER A 132 5.42 -12.68 13.97
N LEU A 133 4.88 -13.47 13.05
CA LEU A 133 3.61 -13.14 12.40
C LEU A 133 2.46 -13.41 13.35
N LEU A 134 1.52 -12.46 13.39
CA LEU A 134 0.25 -12.65 14.05
C LEU A 134 -0.65 -13.50 13.14
N GLU A 135 -1.35 -14.48 13.71
CA GLU A 135 -2.22 -15.42 12.98
C GLU A 135 -3.53 -14.80 12.45
N ASP A 136 -3.73 -13.49 12.61
CA ASP A 136 -4.96 -12.83 12.21
C ASP A 136 -4.90 -12.47 10.71
N ASP A 137 -5.61 -13.28 9.93
CA ASP A 137 -5.47 -13.48 8.49
C ASP A 137 -6.53 -12.76 7.65
N ASN A 138 -7.30 -11.84 8.23
CA ASN A 138 -8.39 -11.23 7.47
C ASN A 138 -7.86 -10.20 6.47
N CYS A 139 -7.98 -10.54 5.19
CA CYS A 139 -8.12 -9.55 4.14
C CYS A 139 -9.31 -8.68 4.47
N ASP A 140 -9.05 -7.39 4.67
CA ASP A 140 -10.11 -6.43 4.98
C ASP A 140 -10.69 -5.93 3.65
N PRO A 141 -11.88 -6.39 3.23
CA PRO A 141 -12.51 -5.90 2.01
C PRO A 141 -13.03 -4.46 2.15
N THR A 142 -12.82 -3.82 3.31
CA THR A 142 -13.34 -2.50 3.61
C THR A 142 -12.41 -1.33 3.35
N SER A 143 -11.12 -1.57 3.09
CA SER A 143 -10.11 -0.52 2.83
C SER A 143 -10.44 0.40 1.67
#